data_AF-A0A7X9KD86-F1
#
_entry.id   AF-A0A7X9KD86-F1
#
_cell.length_a   1.000
_cell.length_b   1.000
_cell.length_c   1.000
_cell.angle_alpha   90.00
_cell.angle_beta   90.00
_cell.angle_gamma   90.00
#
_symmetry.space_group_name_H-M   'P 1'
#
loop_
_entity.id
_entity.type
_entity.pdbx_description
1 polymer ?
#
loop_
_entity_poly.entity_id
_entity_poly.type
_entity_poly.pdbx_seq_one_letter_code
_entity_poly.pdbx_strand_id
1 'polypeptide(L)' 'LEHEVLTPHVQVYGSTAIVTFTLMVRAASPGNVVHKSHNETRVFNNFGTAEKPEWKLVHCHKSPIATPDSLHVLRS' A
#
# COMPACT_ATOMS: atom_id res chain seq x y z
N LEU A 1 10.29 7.50 -11.81
CA LEU A 1 9.68 7.11 -10.52
C LEU A 1 8.72 5.98 -10.84
N GLU A 2 8.98 4.80 -10.29
CA GLU A 2 8.20 3.59 -10.56
C GLU A 2 7.56 3.11 -9.26
N HIS A 3 6.34 2.59 -9.37
CA HIS A 3 5.57 2.04 -8.25
C HIS A 3 5.25 0.57 -8.53
N GLU A 4 5.63 -0.31 -7.62
CA GLU A 4 5.34 -1.74 -7.71
C GLU A 4 4.55 -2.20 -6.47
N VAL A 5 3.49 -2.96 -6.68
CA VAL A 5 2.68 -3.57 -5.62
C VAL A 5 3.14 -5.01 -5.43
N LEU A 6 3.64 -5.33 -4.24
CA LEU A 6 4.13 -6.66 -3.90
C LEU A 6 3.18 -7.34 -2.92
N THR A 7 3.04 -8.66 -3.08
CA THR A 7 2.24 -9.55 -2.22
C THR A 7 0.84 -8.99 -1.86
N PRO A 8 0.01 -8.59 -2.85
CA PRO A 8 -1.31 -8.08 -2.54
C PRO A 8 -2.19 -9.17 -1.93
N HIS A 9 -2.90 -8.82 -0.87
CA HIS A 9 -3.92 -9.65 -0.27
C HIS A 9 -5.21 -8.84 -0.11
N VAL A 10 -6.34 -9.44 -0.50
CA VAL A 10 -7.65 -8.79 -0.53
C VAL A 10 -8.63 -9.57 0.32
N GLN A 11 -9.30 -8.89 1.23
CA GLN A 11 -10.35 -9.45 2.09
C GLN A 11 -11.64 -8.67 1.83
N VAL A 12 -12.73 -9.36 1.51
CA VAL A 12 -14.02 -8.74 1.19
C VAL A 12 -15.04 -9.06 2.30
N TYR A 13 -15.67 -8.01 2.83
CA TYR A 13 -16.68 -8.04 3.88
C TYR A 13 -17.90 -7.23 3.44
N GLY A 14 -18.86 -7.88 2.77
CA GLY A 14 -20.03 -7.19 2.20
C GLY A 14 -19.62 -6.11 1.21
N SER A 15 -20.00 -4.85 1.46
CA SER A 15 -19.62 -3.70 0.64
C SER A 15 -18.21 -3.18 0.93
N THR A 16 -17.46 -3.77 1.86
CA THR A 16 -16.12 -3.31 2.25
C THR A 16 -15.04 -4.26 1.73
N ALA A 17 -13.95 -3.71 1.20
CA ALA A 17 -12.76 -4.46 0.83
C ALA A 17 -11.53 -3.90 1.55
N ILE A 18 -10.75 -4.77 2.17
CA ILE A 18 -9.46 -4.43 2.79
C ILE A 18 -8.36 -5.01 1.92
N VAL A 19 -7.44 -4.16 1.47
CA VAL A 19 -6.33 -4.52 0.60
C VAL A 19 -5.03 -4.23 1.35
N THR A 20 -4.22 -5.26 1.57
CA THR A 20 -2.91 -5.15 2.22
C THR A 20 -1.82 -5.51 1.22
N PHE A 21 -0.79 -4.68 1.09
CA PHE A 21 0.33 -4.91 0.18
C PHE A 21 1.58 -4.17 0.62
N THR A 22 2.74 -4.54 0.06
CA THR A 22 3.95 -3.73 0.16
C THR A 22 4.04 -2.83 -1.08
N LEU A 23 4.11 -1.52 -0.90
CA LEU A 23 4.40 -0.59 -1.99
C LEU A 23 5.92 -0.42 -2.09
N MET A 24 6.50 -0.79 -3.23
CA MET A 24 7.89 -0.48 -3.56
C MET A 24 7.93 0.72 -4.50
N VAL A 25 8.76 1.71 -4.15
CA VAL A 25 9.01 2.91 -4.94
C VAL A 25 10.46 2.89 -5.40
N ARG A 26 10.67 2.91 -6.72
CA ARG A 26 11.99 3.00 -7.34
C ARG A 26 12.17 4.38 -7.97
N ALA A 27 13.23 5.06 -7.58
CA ALA A 27 13.63 6.33 -8.17
C ALA A 27 15.05 6.21 -8.72
N ALA A 28 15.20 6.38 -10.03
CA ALA A 28 16.49 6.42 -10.71
C ALA A 28 16.90 7.88 -11.00
N SER A 29 18.15 8.21 -10.68
CA SER A 29 18.84 9.44 -11.11
C SER A 29 20.18 9.07 -11.76
N PRO A 30 20.84 9.97 -12.51
CA PRO A 30 22.12 9.65 -13.14
C PRO A 30 23.14 9.15 -12.10
N GLY A 31 23.53 7.87 -12.20
CA GLY A 31 24.49 7.23 -11.31
C GLY A 31 23.94 6.69 -9.98
N ASN A 32 22.63 6.78 -9.70
CA ASN A 32 22.06 6.28 -8.44
C ASN A 32 20.64 5.71 -8.63
N VAL A 33 20.36 4.59 -7.97
CA VAL A 33 19.01 3.99 -7.92
C VAL A 33 18.64 3.82 -6.46
N VAL A 34 17.56 4.48 -6.04
CA VAL A 34 17.04 4.40 -4.68
C VAL A 34 15.76 3.57 -4.68
N HIS A 35 15.71 2.58 -3.79
CA HIS A 35 14.52 1.79 -3.49
C HIS A 35 14.00 2.16 -2.10
N LYS A 36 12.70 2.46 -2.01
CA LYS A 36 12.00 2.64 -0.74
C LYS A 36 10.79 1.71 -0.73
N SER A 37 10.47 1.13 0.41
CA SER A 37 9.25 0.35 0.56
C SER A 37 8.55 0.63 1.88
N HIS A 38 7.24 0.48 1.88
CA HIS A 38 6.40 0.51 3.06
C HIS A 38 5.17 -0.36 2.85
N ASN A 39 4.60 -0.84 3.94
CA ASN A 39 3.36 -1.61 3.92
C ASN A 39 2.17 -0.65 3.89
N GLU A 40 1.20 -0.93 3.04
CA GLU A 40 -0.07 -0.21 3.01
C GLU A 40 -1.23 -1.15 3.33
N THR A 41 -2.17 -0.66 4.13
CA THR A 41 -3.51 -1.23 4.27
C THR A 41 -4.50 -0.20 3.77
N ARG A 42 -5.28 -0.55 2.75
CA ARG A 42 -6.30 0.32 2.16
C ARG A 42 -7.68 -0.30 2.37
N VAL A 43 -8.60 0.50 2.87
CA VAL A 43 -10.00 0.10 3.02
C VAL A 43 -10.83 0.82 1.98
N PHE A 44 -11.52 0.06 1.16
CA PHE A 44 -12.47 0.55 0.18
C PHE A 44 -13.89 0.20 0.62
N ASN A 45 -14.84 1.10 0.36
CA ASN A 45 -16.26 0.80 0.44
C ASN A 45 -16.90 0.97 -0.93
N ASN A 46 -17.73 0.01 -1.33
CA ASN A 46 -18.54 0.05 -2.53
C ASN A 46 -19.81 0.85 -2.26
N PHE A 47 -19.99 1.96 -2.98
CA PHE A 47 -21.19 2.80 -2.92
C PHE A 47 -22.14 2.55 -4.10
N GLY A 48 -21.76 1.66 -5.01
CA GLY A 48 -22.54 1.29 -6.19
C GLY A 48 -23.47 0.09 -5.95
N THR A 49 -23.99 -0.46 -7.05
CA THR A 49 -24.81 -1.69 -7.02
C THR A 49 -23.96 -2.93 -7.33
N ALA A 50 -24.59 -4.10 -7.35
CA ALA A 50 -23.91 -5.34 -7.75
C ALA A 50 -23.49 -5.32 -9.23
N GLU A 51 -24.28 -4.67 -10.10
CA GLU A 51 -24.04 -4.58 -11.54
C GLU A 51 -23.10 -3.43 -11.90
N LYS A 52 -23.08 -2.38 -11.08
CA LYS A 52 -22.22 -1.20 -11.26
C LYS A 52 -21.53 -0.84 -9.94
N PRO A 53 -20.48 -1.59 -9.55
CA PRO A 53 -19.73 -1.29 -8.33
C PRO A 53 -18.98 0.04 -8.45
N GLU A 54 -18.94 0.79 -7.35
CA GLU A 54 -18.23 2.06 -7.22
C GLU A 54 -17.39 2.04 -5.94
N TRP A 55 -16.23 1.40 -6.03
CA TRP A 55 -15.28 1.29 -4.92
C TRP A 55 -14.57 2.62 -4.68
N LYS A 56 -14.68 3.15 -3.47
CA LYS A 56 -13.97 4.37 -3.03
C LYS A 56 -13.08 4.05 -1.85
N LEU A 57 -11.85 4.59 -1.87
CA LEU A 57 -10.93 4.51 -0.74
C LEU A 57 -11.50 5.34 0.41
N VAL A 58 -11.81 4.70 1.53
CA VAL A 58 -12.37 5.35 2.72
C VAL A 58 -11.36 5.45 3.86
N HIS A 59 -10.35 4.58 3.88
CA HIS A 59 -9.26 4.64 4.84
C HIS A 59 -7.96 4.10 4.25
N CYS A 60 -6.83 4.63 4.72
CA CYS A 60 -5.51 4.15 4.37
C CYS A 60 -4.60 4.25 5.60
N HIS A 61 -3.90 3.17 5.88
CA HIS A 61 -2.78 3.14 6.80
C HIS A 61 -1.50 2.82 6.02
N LYS A 62 -0.43 3.55 6.29
CA LYS A 62 0.90 3.32 5.71
C LYS A 62 1.89 3.17 6.85
N SER A 63 2.67 2.10 6.84
CA SER A 63 3.81 2.02 7.74
C SER A 63 4.81 3.12 7.39
N PRO A 64 5.62 3.60 8.36
CA PRO A 64 6.77 4.42 8.04
C PRO A 64 7.63 3.72 6.98
N ILE A 65 8.15 4.48 6.03
CA ILE A 65 9.21 3.96 5.16
C ILE A 65 10.41 3.67 6.05
N ALA A 66 10.91 2.44 5.99
CA ALA A 66 12.08 2.07 6.76
C ALA A 66 13.29 2.92 6.32
N THR A 67 13.65 3.91 7.13
CA THR A 67 14.94 4.60 7.09
C THR A 67 15.96 3.82 7.93
N PRO A 68 17.27 4.03 7.73
CA PRO A 68 18.31 3.46 8.60
C PRO A 68 18.01 3.66 10.10
N ASP A 69 17.47 4.83 10.48
CA ASP A 69 17.12 5.15 11.87
C ASP A 69 15.90 4.36 12.37
N SER A 70 14.89 4.13 11.52
CA SER A 70 13.69 3.37 11.90
C SER A 70 13.93 1.86 12.03
N LEU A 71 15.01 1.33 11.45
CA LEU A 71 15.37 -0.09 11.56
C LEU A 71 15.74 -0.50 13.00
N HIS A 72 16.21 0.44 13.82
CA HIS A 72 16.53 0.16 15.24
C HIS A 72 15.26 -0.11 16.07
N VAL A 73 14.12 0.50 15.69
CA VAL A 73 12.84 0.36 16.40
C VAL A 73 12.05 -0.86 15.90
N LEU A 74 12.22 -1.24 14.63
CA LEU A 74 11.53 -2.41 14.05
C LEU A 74 12.16 -3.76 14.41
N ARG A 75 13.34 -3.76 15.04
CA ARG A 75 14.12 -4.96 15.42
C ARG A 75 14.17 -5.22 16.93
N SER A 76 13.50 -4.40 17.74
CA SER A 76 13.28 -4.63 19.18
C SER A 76 12.02 -5.44 19.41
#